data_AF-K8WD35-F1
#
_entry.id   AF-K8WD35-F1
#
_cell.length_a   1.000
_cell.length_b   1.000
_cell.length_c   1.000
_cell.angle_alpha   90.00
_cell.angle_beta   90.00
_cell.angle_gamma   90.00
#
_symmetry.space_group_name_H-M   'P 1'
#
loop_
_entity.id
_entity.type
_entity.pdbx_description
1 polymer ?
#
loop_
_entity_poly.entity_id
_entity_poly.type
_entity_poly.pdbx_seq_one_letter_code
_entity_poly.pdbx_strand_id
1 'polypeptide(L)' 'MKTLGVVLLVLGIITAIISFNMDVSIPVVQGQSAKDAGLAFDRQNYIIGSVLIALFGLVIAIFSDRKK' A
#
# COMPACT_ATOMS: atom_id res chain seq x y z
N MET A 1 5.47 22.54 1.89
CA MET A 1 4.33 21.59 1.81
C MET A 1 4.57 20.54 0.73
N LYS A 2 5.16 20.92 -0.43
CA LYS A 2 5.50 20.00 -1.52
C LYS A 2 6.37 18.81 -1.09
N THR A 3 7.40 19.04 -0.28
CA THR A 3 8.28 17.98 0.25
C THR A 3 7.52 16.95 1.06
N LEU A 4 6.57 17.37 1.90
CA LEU A 4 5.73 16.44 2.67
C LEU A 4 4.84 15.60 1.78
N GLY A 5 4.25 16.19 0.73
CA GLY A 5 3.46 15.46 -0.26
C GLY A 5 4.28 14.40 -1.01
N VAL A 6 5.51 14.76 -1.43
CA VAL A 6 6.42 13.82 -2.10
C VAL A 6 6.84 12.68 -1.16
N VAL A 7 7.15 12.97 0.10
CA VAL A 7 7.49 11.93 1.09
C VAL A 7 6.32 10.98 1.32
N LEU A 8 5.10 11.50 1.49
CA LEU A 8 3.90 10.66 1.63
C LEU A 8 3.67 9.79 0.38
N LEU A 9 3.87 10.36 -0.81
CA LEU A 9 3.70 9.65 -2.06
C LEU A 9 4.68 8.47 -2.15
N VAL A 10 5.96 8.70 -1.86
CA VAL A 10 6.99 7.66 -1.86
C VAL A 10 6.68 6.57 -0.83
N LEU A 11 6.29 6.95 0.39
CA LEU A 11 5.87 5.99 1.42
C LEU A 11 4.65 5.16 1.00
N GLY A 12 3.65 5.80 0.38
CA GLY A 12 2.48 5.11 -0.16
C GLY A 12 2.85 4.10 -1.26
N ILE A 13 3.76 4.45 -2.17
CA ILE A 13 4.23 3.52 -3.21
C ILE A 13 5.00 2.35 -2.61
N ILE A 14 5.94 2.60 -1.68
CA ILE A 14 6.72 1.55 -1.05
C ILE A 14 5.82 0.57 -0.30
N THR A 15 4.88 1.09 0.50
CA THR A 15 3.93 0.25 1.24
C THR A 15 2.99 -0.51 0.30
N ALA A 16 2.61 0.05 -0.85
CA ALA A 16 1.84 -0.66 -1.86
C ALA A 16 2.62 -1.86 -2.42
N ILE A 17 3.89 -1.68 -2.79
CA ILE A 17 4.75 -2.75 -3.29
C ILE A 17 4.87 -3.88 -2.26
N ILE A 18 5.08 -3.55 -0.98
CA ILE A 18 5.16 -4.53 0.11
C ILE A 18 3.83 -5.29 0.24
N SER A 19 2.70 -4.57 0.23
CA SER A 19 1.37 -5.16 0.35
C SER A 19 1.04 -6.08 -0.81
N PHE A 20 1.44 -5.73 -2.04
CA PHE A 20 1.27 -6.60 -3.20
C PHE A 20 2.13 -7.87 -3.14
N ASN A 21 3.27 -7.86 -2.44
CA ASN A 21 4.14 -9.02 -2.30
C ASN A 21 3.85 -9.84 -1.03
N MET A 22 2.84 -9.46 -0.24
CA MET A 22 2.51 -10.19 0.98
C MET A 22 2.04 -11.61 0.65
N ASP A 23 2.73 -12.60 1.22
CA ASP A 23 2.34 -14.00 1.11
C ASP A 23 1.07 -14.24 1.93
N VAL A 24 0.12 -14.96 1.35
CA VAL A 24 -1.17 -15.31 1.95
C VAL A 24 -1.37 -16.82 1.99
N SER A 25 -0.31 -17.59 1.70
CA SER A 25 -0.36 -19.03 1.66
C SER A 25 -0.04 -19.62 3.04
N ILE A 26 -0.85 -20.59 3.45
CA ILE A 26 -0.63 -21.40 4.65
C ILE A 26 -0.35 -22.85 4.23
N PRO A 27 0.64 -23.51 4.83
CA PRO A 27 0.94 -24.90 4.54
C PRO A 27 -0.17 -25.79 5.10
N VAL A 28 -0.80 -26.58 4.23
CA VAL A 28 -1.75 -27.63 4.63
C VAL A 28 -1.03 -28.98 4.60
N VAL A 29 -1.43 -29.90 5.48
CA VAL A 29 -0.90 -31.28 5.52
C VAL A 29 -1.08 -31.90 4.12
N GLN A 30 -0.01 -32.48 3.58
CA GLN A 30 0.12 -33.05 2.22
C GLN A 30 0.54 -32.09 1.08
N GLY A 31 1.39 -31.09 1.35
CA GLY A 31 2.08 -30.35 0.29
C GLY A 31 1.18 -29.45 -0.56
N GLN A 32 -0.06 -29.23 -0.11
CA GLN A 32 -0.96 -28.24 -0.69
C GLN A 32 -0.89 -26.96 0.13
N SER A 33 -0.79 -25.83 -0.57
CA SER A 33 -0.90 -24.50 0.04
C SER A 33 -2.35 -24.04 -0.10
N ALA A 34 -3.01 -23.73 1.01
CA ALA A 34 -4.29 -23.03 0.98
C ALA A 34 -4.05 -21.53 1.11
N LYS A 35 -4.92 -20.72 0.50
CA LYS A 35 -4.93 -19.28 0.77
C LYS A 35 -5.68 -19.02 2.07
N ASP A 36 -5.01 -18.39 3.02
CA ASP A 36 -5.65 -17.97 4.26
C ASP A 36 -6.54 -16.76 3.98
N ALA A 37 -7.82 -16.87 4.37
CA ALA A 37 -8.80 -15.81 4.14
C ALA A 37 -8.48 -14.54 4.95
N GLY A 38 -8.00 -14.69 6.18
CA GLY A 38 -7.62 -13.56 7.05
C GLY A 38 -6.43 -12.79 6.47
N LEU A 39 -5.35 -13.50 6.13
CA LEU A 39 -4.18 -12.87 5.49
C LEU A 39 -4.53 -12.24 4.13
N ALA A 40 -5.44 -12.84 3.37
CA ALA A 40 -5.92 -12.25 2.11
C ALA A 40 -6.69 -10.94 2.34
N PHE A 41 -7.52 -10.86 3.40
CA PHE A 41 -8.20 -9.62 3.81
C PHE A 41 -7.21 -8.56 4.29
N ASP A 42 -6.21 -8.93 5.10
CA ASP A 42 -5.18 -8.00 5.57
C ASP A 42 -4.37 -7.44 4.40
N ARG A 43 -3.95 -8.31 3.46
CA ARG A 43 -3.29 -7.89 2.22
C ARG A 43 -4.11 -6.86 1.47
N GLN A 44 -5.42 -7.10 1.33
CA GLN A 44 -6.32 -6.16 0.66
C GLN A 44 -6.41 -4.83 1.40
N ASN A 45 -6.51 -4.85 2.73
CA ASN A 45 -6.55 -3.63 3.55
C ASN A 45 -5.26 -2.82 3.43
N TYR A 46 -4.09 -3.46 3.44
CA TYR A 46 -2.82 -2.76 3.25
C TYR A 46 -2.67 -2.18 1.84
N ILE A 47 -3.15 -2.88 0.80
CA ILE A 47 -3.23 -2.35 -0.56
C ILE A 47 -4.12 -1.10 -0.60
N ILE A 48 -5.32 -1.15 -0.03
CA ILE A 48 -6.23 0.00 -0.01
C ILE A 48 -5.60 1.18 0.76
N GLY A 49 -5.04 0.92 1.94
CA GLY A 49 -4.39 1.94 2.77
C GLY A 49 -3.21 2.62 2.07
N SER A 50 -2.33 1.83 1.44
CA SER A 50 -1.18 2.35 0.71
C SER A 50 -1.55 3.23 -0.48
N VAL A 51 -2.60 2.86 -1.23
CA VAL A 51 -3.13 3.65 -2.35
C VAL A 51 -3.71 4.98 -1.85
N LEU A 52 -4.44 4.97 -0.73
CA LEU A 52 -4.96 6.21 -0.14
C LEU A 52 -3.83 7.15 0.29
N ILE A 53 -2.80 6.61 0.95
CA ILE A 53 -1.62 7.40 1.37
C ILE A 53 -0.91 8.00 0.14
N ALA A 54 -0.72 7.20 -0.91
CA ALA A 54 -0.10 7.66 -2.15
C ALA A 54 -0.93 8.77 -2.82
N LEU A 55 -2.26 8.63 -2.86
CA LEU A 55 -3.18 9.64 -3.40
C LEU A 55 -3.14 10.94 -2.61
N PHE A 56 -3.18 10.88 -1.27
CA PHE A 56 -3.04 12.09 -0.45
C PHE A 56 -1.69 12.77 -0.67
N GLY A 57 -0.59 12.01 -0.73
CA GLY A 57 0.73 12.52 -1.06
C GLY A 57 0.76 13.22 -2.43
N LEU A 58 0.14 12.60 -3.44
CA LEU A 58 0.02 13.14 -4.79
C LEU A 58 -0.76 14.46 -4.83
N VAL A 59 -1.92 14.52 -4.18
CA VAL A 59 -2.74 15.74 -4.11
C VAL A 59 -1.94 16.87 -3.45
N ILE A 60 -1.27 16.61 -2.33
CA ILE A 60 -0.45 17.61 -1.64
C ILE A 60 0.72 18.06 -2.53
N ALA A 61 1.39 17.13 -3.21
CA ALA A 61 2.53 17.43 -4.08
C ALA A 61 2.13 18.29 -5.29
N ILE A 62 0.98 18.01 -5.91
CA ILE A 62 0.47 18.77 -7.06
C ILE A 62 -0.03 20.16 -6.64
N PHE A 63 -0.86 20.22 -5.59
CA PHE A 63 -1.49 21.49 -5.20
C PHE A 63 -0.58 22.40 -4.38
N SER A 64 0.54 21.90 -3.83
CA SER A 64 1.50 22.74 -3.11
C SER A 64 2.19 23.78 -3.99
N ASP A 65 2.20 23.64 -5.31
CA ASP A 65 2.78 24.63 -6.24
C ASP A 65 1.81 25.76 -6.62
N ARG A 66 0.50 25.60 -6.31
CA ARG A 66 -0.54 26.59 -6.65
C ARG A 66 -0.59 27.79 -5.70
N LYS A 67 0.35 27.90 -4.76
CA LYS A 67 0.63 29.13 -4.00
C LYS A 67 1.85 29.82 -4.61
N LYS A 68 1.69 30.37 -5.80
CA LYS A 68 2.50 31.48 -6.31
C LYS A 68 1.56 32.58 -6.74
#